data_AF-A0A345V322-F1
#
_entry.id   AF-A0A345V322-F1
#
_cell.length_a   1.000
_cell.length_b   1.000
_cell.length_c   1.000
_cell.angle_alpha   90.00
_cell.angle_beta   90.00
_cell.angle_gamma   90.00
#
_symmetry.space_group_name_H-M   'P 1'
#
loop_
_entity.id
_entity.type
_entity.pdbx_description
1 polymer ?
#
loop_
_entity_poly.entity_id
_entity_poly.type
_entity_poly.pdbx_seq_one_letter_code
_entity_poly.pdbx_strand_id
1 'polypeptide(L)'
;MSDSESVKFTGHLFSGGLPLVINYQVMESRLKYSRITTGQRLEAEISLNDEVASRIVTLADHDDAEPLLFEFVPDSRGRYSLNVKTAGRYFDWRVRLDQKTRHLVVDKDVGSYFEMETYGGKVKNFGDFPSNPVSVALFSVEKQKRLFQHATKQGLWYFLDQNPNDTGHNAYNAENVSFILRINPSPVSSAA
;
A
#
# COMPACT_ATOMS: atom_id res chain seq x y z
N MET A 1 -8.61 -19.98 -28.05
CA MET A 1 -7.83 -19.03 -27.25
C MET A 1 -8.53 -18.96 -25.91
N SER A 2 -7.92 -19.51 -24.85
CA SER A 2 -8.54 -19.54 -23.52
C SER A 2 -8.53 -18.13 -22.94
N ASP A 3 -9.72 -17.59 -22.66
CA ASP A 3 -9.88 -16.44 -21.78
C ASP A 3 -9.18 -16.79 -20.46
N SER A 4 -8.07 -16.11 -20.17
CA SER A 4 -7.46 -16.21 -18.85
C SER A 4 -8.41 -15.51 -17.89
N GLU A 5 -9.15 -16.28 -17.10
CA GLU A 5 -10.03 -15.72 -16.07
C GLU A 5 -9.22 -14.76 -15.19
N SER A 6 -9.75 -13.56 -15.00
CA SER A 6 -9.15 -12.56 -14.12
C SER A 6 -9.42 -12.96 -12.67
N VAL A 7 -8.53 -13.79 -12.13
CA VAL A 7 -8.65 -14.36 -10.77
C VAL A 7 -8.28 -13.34 -9.70
N LYS A 8 -9.14 -13.19 -8.69
CA LYS A 8 -8.82 -12.44 -7.47
C LYS A 8 -7.79 -13.22 -6.66
N PHE A 9 -6.82 -12.52 -6.08
CA PHE A 9 -5.83 -13.14 -5.22
C PHE A 9 -5.51 -12.25 -4.03
N THR A 10 -4.88 -12.83 -3.01
CA THR A 10 -4.43 -12.08 -1.85
C THR A 10 -2.92 -12.08 -1.74
N GLY A 11 -2.36 -11.04 -1.14
CA GLY A 11 -0.93 -10.96 -0.89
C GLY A 11 -0.54 -9.80 0.01
N HIS A 12 0.73 -9.80 0.38
CA HIS A 12 1.37 -8.77 1.19
C HIS A 12 2.33 -7.96 0.34
N LEU A 13 2.38 -6.65 0.56
CA LEU A 13 3.32 -5.74 -0.08
C LEU A 13 4.39 -5.31 0.93
N PHE A 14 5.64 -5.26 0.48
CA PHE A 14 6.79 -4.80 1.25
C PHE A 14 7.59 -3.78 0.44
N SER A 15 8.26 -2.82 1.08
CA SER A 15 9.25 -1.96 0.45
C SER A 15 10.45 -1.79 1.37
N GLY A 16 11.67 -1.85 0.81
CA GLY A 16 12.90 -1.71 1.60
C GLY A 16 13.05 -2.74 2.74
N GLY A 17 12.44 -3.92 2.61
CA GLY A 17 12.41 -4.96 3.64
C GLY A 17 11.33 -4.79 4.71
N LEU A 18 10.57 -3.69 4.69
CA LEU A 18 9.52 -3.41 5.66
C LEU A 18 8.13 -3.70 5.08
N PRO A 19 7.19 -4.24 5.87
CA PRO A 19 5.82 -4.47 5.41
C PRO A 19 5.05 -3.16 5.27
N LEU A 20 4.11 -3.14 4.32
CA LEU A 20 3.10 -2.09 4.24
C LEU A 20 2.08 -2.29 5.36
N VAL A 21 1.75 -1.21 6.04
CA VAL A 21 0.80 -1.12 7.17
C VAL A 21 -0.06 0.13 7.05
N ILE A 22 -1.18 0.18 7.77
CA ILE A 22 -1.94 1.42 7.93
C ILE A 22 -1.34 2.19 9.10
N ASN A 23 -1.22 3.52 8.98
CA ASN A 23 -0.62 4.38 10.00
C ASN A 23 -1.26 4.19 11.39
N TYR A 24 -2.58 3.91 11.44
CA TYR A 24 -3.25 3.48 12.66
C TYR A 24 -2.55 2.32 13.39
N GLN A 25 -2.14 1.26 12.68
CA GLN A 25 -1.42 0.12 13.27
C GLN A 25 -0.06 0.55 13.81
N VAL A 26 0.65 1.44 13.11
CA VAL A 26 1.94 1.98 13.56
C VAL A 26 1.75 2.76 14.85
N MET A 27 0.77 3.66 14.91
CA MET A 27 0.52 4.48 16.09
C MET A 27 0.05 3.64 17.29
N GLU A 28 -0.84 2.66 17.08
CA GLU A 28 -1.22 1.71 18.13
C GLU A 28 -0.01 0.93 18.66
N SER A 29 0.88 0.49 17.77
CA SER A 29 2.10 -0.21 18.17
C SER A 29 3.01 0.70 19.00
N ARG A 30 3.28 1.93 18.51
CA ARG A 30 4.07 2.95 19.21
C ARG A 30 3.58 3.19 20.64
N LEU A 31 2.26 3.30 20.84
CA LEU A 31 1.66 3.52 22.16
C LEU A 31 1.83 2.34 23.13
N LYS A 32 2.01 1.12 22.62
CA LYS A 32 2.29 -0.08 23.44
C LYS A 32 3.74 -0.14 23.93
N TYR A 33 4.68 0.53 23.25
CA TYR A 33 6.08 0.54 23.68
C TYR A 33 6.31 1.46 24.87
N SER A 34 6.98 0.95 25.90
CA SER A 34 7.23 1.67 27.16
C SER A 34 8.30 2.78 27.06
N ARG A 35 9.03 2.87 25.95
CA ARG A 35 10.22 3.73 25.78
C ARG A 35 10.00 4.93 24.85
N ILE A 36 8.77 5.41 24.70
CA ILE A 36 8.48 6.64 23.96
C ILE A 36 8.44 7.85 24.90
N THR A 37 8.82 9.01 24.40
CA THR A 37 8.68 10.29 25.12
C THR A 37 7.20 10.72 25.21
N THR A 38 6.87 11.61 26.14
CA THR A 38 5.52 12.19 26.24
C THR A 38 5.09 12.88 24.94
N GLY A 39 6.00 13.58 24.27
CA GLY A 39 5.71 14.23 22.98
C GLY A 39 5.32 13.22 21.90
N GLN A 40 6.08 12.14 21.76
CA GLN A 40 5.78 11.07 20.80
C GLN A 40 4.46 10.35 21.11
N ARG A 41 4.13 10.16 22.40
CA ARG A 41 2.82 9.62 22.81
C ARG A 41 1.69 10.53 22.36
N LEU A 42 1.78 11.83 22.63
CA LEU A 42 0.75 12.80 22.23
C LEU A 42 0.59 12.86 20.71
N GLU A 43 1.70 12.84 19.95
CA GLU A 43 1.65 12.81 18.48
C GLU A 43 0.94 11.56 17.94
N ALA A 44 1.19 10.39 18.55
CA ALA A 44 0.51 9.15 18.19
C ALA A 44 -0.99 9.21 18.53
N GLU A 45 -1.35 9.73 19.70
CA GLU A 45 -2.75 9.94 20.10
C GLU A 45 -3.48 10.90 19.16
N ILE A 46 -2.84 12.02 18.77
CA ILE A 46 -3.39 12.96 17.79
C ILE A 46 -3.62 12.23 16.45
N SER A 47 -2.61 11.50 15.98
CA SER A 47 -2.66 10.80 14.68
C SER A 47 -3.73 9.70 14.63
N LEU A 48 -4.00 9.02 15.75
CA LEU A 48 -5.08 8.01 15.86
C LEU A 48 -6.48 8.63 15.80
N ASN A 49 -6.62 9.85 16.30
CA ASN A 49 -7.88 10.59 16.30
C ASN A 49 -8.08 11.40 15.01
N ASP A 50 -7.02 11.66 14.25
CA ASP A 50 -7.11 12.29 12.94
C ASP A 50 -7.60 11.29 11.89
N GLU A 51 -8.75 11.61 11.27
CA GLU A 51 -9.39 10.74 10.29
C GLU A 51 -8.56 10.52 9.04
N VAL A 52 -7.74 11.48 8.63
CA VAL A 52 -6.93 11.38 7.41
C VAL A 52 -5.63 10.65 7.73
N ALA A 53 -4.92 11.08 8.76
CA ALA A 53 -3.62 10.55 9.13
C ALA A 53 -3.71 9.07 9.49
N SER A 54 -4.75 8.66 10.22
CA SER A 54 -4.92 7.26 10.63
C SER A 54 -5.17 6.30 9.46
N ARG A 55 -5.64 6.79 8.30
CA ARG A 55 -5.96 5.99 7.10
C ARG A 55 -4.82 5.86 6.10
N ILE A 56 -3.69 6.53 6.34
CA ILE A 56 -2.55 6.52 5.42
C ILE A 56 -1.93 5.12 5.37
N VAL A 57 -1.65 4.62 4.16
CA VAL A 57 -0.82 3.43 3.95
C VAL A 57 0.65 3.84 4.02
N THR A 58 1.41 3.18 4.88
CA THR A 58 2.79 3.51 5.24
C THR A 58 3.64 2.24 5.37
N LEU A 59 4.90 2.37 5.79
CA LEU A 59 5.76 1.26 6.18
C LEU A 59 5.75 1.11 7.70
N ALA A 60 5.89 -0.13 8.17
CA ALA A 60 6.09 -0.39 9.58
C ALA A 60 7.43 0.16 10.09
N ASP A 61 7.51 0.39 11.39
CA ASP A 61 8.77 0.78 12.05
C ASP A 61 9.78 -0.38 12.09
N HIS A 62 9.30 -1.62 12.03
CA HIS A 62 10.07 -2.86 12.18
C HIS A 62 9.59 -3.94 11.19
N ASP A 63 10.47 -4.87 10.86
CA ASP A 63 10.24 -5.96 9.90
C ASP A 63 9.38 -7.11 10.46
N ASP A 64 9.26 -7.21 11.78
CA ASP A 64 8.41 -8.17 12.50
C ASP A 64 6.95 -7.72 12.65
N ALA A 65 6.62 -6.51 12.20
CA ALA A 65 5.25 -6.00 12.22
C ALA A 65 4.31 -6.83 11.34
N GLU A 66 3.06 -6.98 11.77
CA GLU A 66 2.05 -7.70 11.01
C GLU A 66 1.71 -6.96 9.69
N PRO A 67 1.99 -7.55 8.51
CA PRO A 67 1.76 -6.91 7.23
C PRO A 67 0.28 -6.79 6.90
N LEU A 68 -0.09 -5.75 6.15
CA LEU A 68 -1.40 -5.71 5.52
C LEU A 68 -1.56 -6.85 4.51
N LEU A 69 -2.69 -7.53 4.61
CA LEU A 69 -3.19 -8.43 3.59
C LEU A 69 -4.07 -7.62 2.64
N PHE A 70 -3.70 -7.62 1.37
CA PHE A 70 -4.50 -7.02 0.31
C PHE A 70 -5.17 -8.11 -0.52
N GLU A 71 -6.43 -7.92 -0.88
CA GLU A 71 -7.07 -8.60 -1.99
C GLU A 71 -6.92 -7.75 -3.25
N PHE A 72 -6.30 -8.32 -4.27
CA PHE A 72 -6.14 -7.74 -5.59
C PHE A 72 -7.30 -8.22 -6.46
N VAL A 73 -8.19 -7.30 -6.80
CA VAL A 73 -9.36 -7.56 -7.63
C VAL A 73 -9.10 -7.00 -9.03
N PRO A 74 -8.83 -7.86 -10.03
CA PRO A 74 -8.63 -7.42 -11.40
C PRO A 74 -9.95 -6.96 -12.03
N ASP A 75 -9.84 -6.03 -12.96
CA ASP A 75 -10.90 -5.67 -13.90
C ASP A 75 -10.62 -6.24 -15.30
N SER A 76 -11.56 -6.04 -16.23
CA SER A 76 -11.44 -6.54 -17.61
C SER A 76 -10.33 -5.90 -18.44
N ARG A 77 -9.60 -4.91 -17.91
CA ARG A 77 -8.54 -4.16 -18.59
C ARG A 77 -7.16 -4.45 -18.00
N GLY A 78 -7.05 -5.38 -17.06
CA GLY A 78 -5.80 -5.72 -16.38
C GLY A 78 -5.38 -4.68 -15.33
N ARG A 79 -6.35 -3.94 -14.78
CA ARG A 79 -6.17 -2.99 -13.68
C ARG A 79 -6.70 -3.64 -12.40
N TYR A 80 -6.12 -3.29 -11.27
CA TYR A 80 -6.44 -3.89 -9.99
C TYR A 80 -6.96 -2.85 -9.03
N SER A 81 -8.08 -3.17 -8.38
CA SER A 81 -8.42 -2.52 -7.11
C SER A 81 -7.86 -3.35 -5.96
N LEU A 82 -7.42 -2.68 -4.89
CA LEU A 82 -6.84 -3.33 -3.72
C LEU A 82 -7.77 -3.11 -2.53
N ASN A 83 -8.26 -4.19 -1.94
CA ASN A 83 -9.07 -4.16 -0.72
C ASN A 83 -8.23 -4.64 0.47
N VAL A 84 -8.36 -4.01 1.62
CA VAL A 84 -7.72 -4.49 2.86
C VAL A 84 -8.47 -5.70 3.38
N LYS A 85 -7.77 -6.81 3.63
CA LYS A 85 -8.32 -8.03 4.23
C LYS A 85 -7.72 -8.36 5.59
N THR A 86 -6.80 -7.53 6.09
CA THR A 86 -6.37 -7.60 7.50
C THR A 86 -7.56 -7.27 8.40
N ALA A 87 -7.81 -8.12 9.40
CA ALA A 87 -8.87 -7.90 10.37
C ALA A 87 -8.61 -6.61 11.17
N GLY A 88 -9.65 -5.81 11.40
CA GLY A 88 -9.55 -4.57 12.16
C GLY A 88 -10.44 -3.46 11.62
N ARG A 89 -10.15 -2.23 12.04
CA ARG A 89 -10.95 -1.03 11.76
C ARG A 89 -11.20 -0.76 10.26
N TYR A 90 -10.26 -1.14 9.42
CA TYR A 90 -10.25 -0.84 7.98
C TYR A 90 -10.48 -2.08 7.10
N PHE A 91 -11.00 -3.16 7.67
CA PHE A 91 -11.33 -4.35 6.89
C PHE A 91 -12.30 -4.02 5.75
N ASP A 92 -12.00 -4.54 4.56
CA ASP A 92 -12.68 -4.35 3.29
C ASP A 92 -12.65 -2.93 2.71
N TRP A 93 -11.88 -2.02 3.31
CA TRP A 93 -11.67 -0.69 2.74
C TRP A 93 -10.74 -0.76 1.54
N ARG A 94 -10.92 0.19 0.62
CA ARG A 94 -10.22 0.20 -0.67
C ARG A 94 -9.03 1.14 -0.61
N VAL A 95 -7.94 0.73 -1.23
CA VAL A 95 -6.77 1.60 -1.41
C VAL A 95 -7.09 2.68 -2.46
N ARG A 96 -6.72 3.91 -2.16
CA ARG A 96 -6.95 5.09 -2.99
C ARG A 96 -5.77 6.05 -2.90
N LEU A 97 -5.49 6.77 -3.97
CA LEU A 97 -4.69 8.00 -3.89
C LEU A 97 -5.58 9.18 -3.53
N ASP A 98 -5.35 9.79 -2.38
CA ASP A 98 -6.12 10.95 -1.96
C ASP A 98 -5.89 12.13 -2.91
N GLN A 99 -6.97 12.80 -3.31
CA GLN A 99 -6.87 13.88 -4.29
C GLN A 99 -6.18 15.13 -3.73
N LYS A 100 -6.32 15.39 -2.43
CA LYS A 100 -5.85 16.60 -1.77
C LYS A 100 -4.43 16.41 -1.24
N THR A 101 -4.20 15.34 -0.47
CA THR A 101 -2.88 15.07 0.13
C THR A 101 -1.96 14.28 -0.76
N ARG A 102 -2.48 13.65 -1.83
CA ARG A 102 -1.74 12.78 -2.75
C ARG A 102 -1.19 11.51 -2.10
N HIS A 103 -1.48 11.27 -0.82
CA HIS A 103 -1.07 10.07 -0.09
C HIS A 103 -1.87 8.86 -0.56
N LEU A 104 -1.22 7.70 -0.55
CA LEU A 104 -1.91 6.41 -0.57
C LEU A 104 -2.63 6.22 0.77
N VAL A 105 -3.95 6.08 0.71
CA VAL A 105 -4.83 5.94 1.87
C VAL A 105 -5.78 4.76 1.67
N VAL A 106 -6.44 4.35 2.73
CA VAL A 106 -7.61 3.47 2.65
C VAL A 106 -8.90 4.27 2.85
N ASP A 107 -9.92 3.95 2.07
CA ASP A 107 -11.22 4.63 2.11
C ASP A 107 -12.35 3.60 1.94
N LYS A 108 -13.45 3.82 2.66
CA LYS A 108 -14.57 2.88 2.70
C LYS A 108 -15.39 2.87 1.42
N ASP A 109 -15.54 4.03 0.78
CA ASP A 109 -16.53 4.25 -0.27
C ASP A 109 -15.87 4.40 -1.64
N VAL A 110 -14.61 4.89 -1.68
CA VAL A 110 -13.89 5.19 -2.93
C VAL A 110 -12.57 4.43 -3.00
N GLY A 111 -12.27 3.82 -4.15
CA GLY A 111 -10.99 3.17 -4.42
C GLY A 111 -10.35 3.66 -5.71
N SER A 112 -9.04 3.55 -5.80
CA SER A 112 -8.29 3.75 -7.05
C SER A 112 -8.01 2.42 -7.76
N TYR A 113 -7.71 2.50 -9.04
CA TYR A 113 -7.20 1.39 -9.83
C TYR A 113 -5.70 1.53 -10.08
N PHE A 114 -5.02 0.40 -10.02
CA PHE A 114 -3.58 0.32 -10.22
C PHE A 114 -3.25 -0.68 -11.33
N GLU A 115 -2.32 -0.31 -12.21
CA GLU A 115 -1.63 -1.28 -13.06
C GLU A 115 -0.37 -1.78 -12.35
N MET A 116 -0.05 -3.05 -12.55
CA MET A 116 1.17 -3.66 -12.02
C MET A 116 2.16 -3.92 -13.15
N GLU A 117 3.43 -3.69 -12.87
CA GLU A 117 4.54 -4.01 -13.77
C GLU A 117 5.63 -4.77 -13.03
N THR A 118 6.12 -5.86 -13.63
CA THR A 118 7.28 -6.64 -13.16
C THR A 118 8.43 -6.47 -14.14
N TYR A 119 9.56 -7.14 -13.89
CA TYR A 119 10.63 -7.26 -14.88
C TYR A 119 10.20 -7.97 -16.18
N GLY A 120 9.14 -8.79 -16.12
CA GLY A 120 8.53 -9.44 -17.27
C GLY A 120 7.55 -8.55 -18.05
N GLY A 121 7.33 -7.32 -17.59
CA GLY A 121 6.39 -6.36 -18.19
C GLY A 121 5.09 -6.21 -17.39
N LYS A 122 4.04 -5.69 -18.05
CA LYS A 122 2.74 -5.43 -17.44
C LYS A 122 2.04 -6.73 -17.03
N VAL A 123 1.52 -6.74 -15.81
CA VAL A 123 0.73 -7.83 -15.24
C VAL A 123 -0.75 -7.52 -15.45
N LYS A 124 -1.42 -8.27 -16.32
CA LYS A 124 -2.86 -8.14 -16.60
C LYS A 124 -3.69 -9.19 -15.88
N ASN A 125 -3.11 -10.35 -15.61
CA ASN A 125 -3.75 -11.45 -14.92
C ASN A 125 -2.77 -12.11 -13.93
N PHE A 126 -3.29 -12.99 -13.08
CA PHE A 126 -2.49 -13.71 -12.08
C PHE A 126 -1.37 -14.58 -12.68
N GLY A 127 -1.60 -15.15 -13.86
CA GLY A 127 -0.61 -16.00 -14.55
C GLY A 127 0.58 -15.22 -15.11
N ASP A 128 0.50 -13.89 -15.20
CA ASP A 128 1.59 -13.05 -15.69
C ASP A 128 2.69 -12.84 -14.63
N PHE A 129 2.48 -13.26 -13.38
CA PHE A 129 3.51 -13.18 -12.35
C PHE A 129 4.60 -14.22 -12.60
N PRO A 130 5.87 -13.80 -12.79
CA PRO A 130 6.94 -14.73 -13.16
C PRO A 130 7.48 -15.54 -11.98
N SER A 131 7.23 -15.11 -10.74
CA SER A 131 7.68 -15.74 -9.51
C SER A 131 6.80 -15.34 -8.33
N ASN A 132 7.00 -16.01 -7.19
CA ASN A 132 6.46 -15.58 -5.90
C ASN A 132 7.51 -15.87 -4.81
N PRO A 133 8.03 -14.86 -4.09
CA PRO A 133 7.72 -13.42 -4.21
C PRO A 133 8.21 -12.79 -5.52
N VAL A 134 7.74 -11.58 -5.82
CA VAL A 134 8.09 -10.84 -7.05
C VAL A 134 8.17 -9.34 -6.80
N SER A 135 9.13 -8.68 -7.46
CA SER A 135 9.20 -7.22 -7.48
C SER A 135 8.16 -6.64 -8.45
N VAL A 136 7.34 -5.71 -7.95
CA VAL A 136 6.27 -5.04 -8.69
C VAL A 136 6.35 -3.52 -8.51
N ALA A 137 6.09 -2.78 -9.58
CA ALA A 137 5.76 -1.36 -9.50
C ALA A 137 4.25 -1.18 -9.60
N LEU A 138 3.69 -0.31 -8.75
CA LEU A 138 2.29 0.12 -8.85
C LEU A 138 2.20 1.43 -9.63
N PHE A 139 1.35 1.45 -10.63
CA PHE A 139 1.01 2.63 -11.43
C PHE A 139 -0.42 3.03 -11.16
N SER A 140 -0.66 4.28 -10.75
CA SER A 140 -2.01 4.79 -10.66
C SER A 140 -2.58 5.01 -12.06
N VAL A 141 -3.75 4.42 -12.31
CA VAL A 141 -4.49 4.59 -13.56
C VAL A 141 -5.01 6.02 -13.67
N GLU A 142 -5.48 6.62 -12.59
CA GLU A 142 -6.04 7.96 -12.60
C GLU A 142 -4.96 9.03 -12.83
N LYS A 143 -3.73 8.76 -12.39
CA LYS A 143 -2.64 9.74 -12.37
C LYS A 143 -1.60 9.48 -13.44
N GLN A 144 -1.62 8.29 -14.05
CA GLN A 144 -0.69 7.86 -15.09
C GLN A 144 0.78 7.95 -14.63
N LYS A 145 1.02 7.65 -13.35
CA LYS A 145 2.34 7.75 -12.71
C LYS A 145 2.60 6.57 -11.78
N ARG A 146 3.88 6.20 -11.66
CA ARG A 146 4.37 5.33 -10.59
C ARG A 146 4.24 6.04 -9.24
N LEU A 147 4.15 5.24 -8.19
CA LEU A 147 4.24 5.77 -6.83
C LEU A 147 5.70 6.12 -6.48
N PHE A 148 5.87 7.15 -5.68
CA PHE A 148 7.10 7.58 -5.04
C PHE A 148 7.02 7.28 -3.56
N GLN A 149 8.16 6.97 -2.94
CA GLN A 149 8.27 6.81 -1.50
C GLN A 149 8.94 8.05 -0.88
N HIS A 150 8.42 8.52 0.25
CA HIS A 150 8.94 9.69 0.97
C HIS A 150 8.98 9.43 2.47
N ALA A 151 10.14 9.65 3.12
CA ALA A 151 10.24 9.63 4.58
C ALA A 151 10.05 11.03 5.16
N THR A 152 9.25 11.15 6.21
CA THR A 152 9.17 12.36 7.04
C THR A 152 10.33 12.41 8.03
N LYS A 153 10.55 13.59 8.63
CA LYS A 153 11.51 13.77 9.72
C LYS A 153 11.21 12.91 10.95
N GLN A 154 9.94 12.50 11.12
CA GLN A 154 9.45 11.66 12.21
C GLN A 154 9.53 10.16 11.88
N GLY A 155 10.15 9.78 10.76
CA GLY A 155 10.35 8.40 10.34
C GLY A 155 9.10 7.72 9.74
N LEU A 156 8.04 8.47 9.46
CA LEU A 156 6.87 7.94 8.74
C LEU A 156 7.14 7.92 7.25
N TRP A 157 6.73 6.84 6.58
CA TRP A 157 6.86 6.69 5.14
C TRP A 157 5.54 6.96 4.44
N TYR A 158 5.55 7.76 3.39
CA TYR A 158 4.37 8.02 2.57
C TYR A 158 4.61 7.54 1.15
N PHE A 159 3.54 7.04 0.53
CA PHE A 159 3.49 6.77 -0.90
C PHE A 159 2.68 7.86 -1.60
N LEU A 160 3.27 8.45 -2.64
CA LEU A 160 2.77 9.61 -3.36
C LEU A 160 2.75 9.33 -4.86
N ASP A 161 1.88 9.97 -5.62
CA ASP A 161 1.86 9.91 -7.10
C ASP A 161 2.63 11.07 -7.76
N GLN A 162 3.42 11.82 -6.97
CA GLN A 162 4.26 12.90 -7.42
C GLN A 162 5.60 12.84 -6.69
N ASN A 163 6.66 13.23 -7.40
CA ASN A 163 7.99 13.37 -6.80
C ASN A 163 7.94 14.51 -5.77
N PRO A 164 8.19 14.26 -4.46
CA PRO A 164 8.21 15.30 -3.44
C PRO A 164 9.31 16.35 -3.66
N ASN A 165 10.31 16.12 -4.51
CA ASN A 165 11.28 17.14 -4.90
C ASN A 165 10.71 18.19 -5.87
N ASP A 166 9.60 17.89 -6.55
CA ASP A 166 8.95 18.85 -7.47
C ASP A 166 8.21 19.97 -6.70
N THR A 167 8.05 19.84 -5.38
CA THR A 167 7.37 20.84 -4.54
C THR A 167 8.31 21.87 -3.91
N GLY A 168 9.54 22.01 -4.42
CA GLY A 168 10.48 23.07 -4.00
C GLY A 168 11.19 22.81 -2.66
N HIS A 169 11.05 21.61 -2.10
CA HIS A 169 11.81 21.15 -0.94
C HIS A 169 12.68 19.96 -1.36
N ASN A 170 13.97 19.97 -0.99
CA ASN A 170 14.86 18.82 -1.19
C ASN A 170 14.47 17.70 -0.22
N ALA A 171 13.49 16.89 -0.61
CA ALA A 171 13.29 15.56 -0.08
C ALA A 171 14.38 14.66 -0.68
N TYR A 172 15.56 14.66 -0.06
CA TYR A 172 16.71 13.84 -0.45
C TYR A 172 16.26 12.42 -0.87
N ASN A 173 16.36 12.12 -2.17
CA ASN A 173 16.16 10.80 -2.80
C ASN A 173 14.72 10.31 -2.98
N ALA A 174 13.86 11.10 -3.63
CA ALA A 174 12.59 10.59 -4.13
C ALA A 174 12.82 9.60 -5.28
N GLU A 175 12.61 8.32 -5.00
CA GLU A 175 12.69 7.26 -6.00
C GLU A 175 11.29 6.67 -6.25
N ASN A 176 11.08 6.16 -7.47
CA ASN A 176 9.92 5.32 -7.73
C ASN A 176 9.98 4.12 -6.79
N VAL A 177 8.91 3.86 -6.07
CA VAL A 177 8.85 2.71 -5.18
C VAL A 177 8.79 1.42 -6.01
N SER A 178 9.60 0.44 -5.62
CA SER A 178 9.46 -0.95 -6.02
C SER A 178 8.99 -1.74 -4.82
N PHE A 179 7.84 -2.40 -4.94
CA PHE A 179 7.32 -3.27 -3.90
C PHE A 179 7.76 -4.71 -4.14
N ILE A 180 7.97 -5.46 -3.08
CA ILE A 180 7.98 -6.91 -3.13
C ILE A 180 6.57 -7.38 -2.81
N LEU A 181 5.92 -8.03 -3.78
CA LEU A 181 4.65 -8.71 -3.60
C LEU A 181 4.91 -10.17 -3.24
N ARG A 182 4.42 -10.58 -2.06
CA ARG A 182 4.34 -11.97 -1.66
C ARG A 182 2.88 -12.41 -1.76
N ILE A 183 2.59 -13.20 -2.78
CA ILE A 183 1.25 -13.73 -3.04
C ILE A 183 1.00 -14.87 -2.05
N ASN A 184 -0.17 -14.86 -1.41
CA ASN A 184 -0.56 -15.96 -0.53
C ASN A 184 -1.08 -17.11 -1.40
N PRO A 185 -0.65 -18.36 -1.15
CA PRO A 185 -1.08 -19.51 -1.92
C PRO A 185 -2.54 -19.83 -1.61
N SER A 186 -3.46 -19.16 -2.30
CA SER A 186 -4.86 -19.53 -2.50
C SER A 186 -5.42 -18.65 -3.62
N PRO A 187 -5.67 -19.17 -4.82
CA PRO A 187 -6.70 -18.57 -5.66
C PRO A 187 -8.00 -18.77 -4.91
N VAL A 188 -8.67 -17.68 -4.54
CA VAL A 188 -10.06 -17.77 -4.11
C VAL A 188 -10.83 -18.18 -5.35
N SER A 189 -10.98 -19.50 -5.55
CA SER A 189 -11.83 -20.05 -6.58
C SER A 189 -13.21 -19.47 -6.35
N SER A 190 -13.64 -18.58 -7.24
CA SER A 190 -15.03 -18.17 -7.33
C SER A 190 -15.82 -19.35 -7.88
N ALA A 191 -16.10 -20.31 -7.00
CA ALA A 191 -17.11 -21.32 -7.23
C ALA A 191 -18.44 -20.79 -6.68
N ALA A 192 -19.31 -20.36 -7.59
CA ALA A 192 -20.77 -20.43 -7.47
C ALA A 192 -21.36 -20.50 -8.88
#